data_AF-A0A183DC38-F1
#
_entry.id   AF-A0A183DC38-F1
#
_cell.length_a   1.000
_cell.length_b   1.000
_cell.length_c   1.000
_cell.angle_alpha   90.00
_cell.angle_beta   90.00
_cell.angle_gamma   90.00
#
_symmetry.space_group_name_H-M   'P 1'
#
loop_
_entity.id
_entity.type
_entity.pdbx_description
1 polymer ?
#
loop_
_entity_poly.entity_id
_entity_poly.type
_entity_poly.pdbx_seq_one_letter_code
_entity_poly.pdbx_strand_id
1 'polypeptide(L)' 'MKFQTILLKNFYRSRGIFHPDQSKEESQSEFDEFFREVYLEIDEKYGAIEAMNVCDNSGEHMLGNVYIKVSCAF' A
#
# COMPACT_ATOMS: atom_id res chain seq x y z
N MET A 1 -7.95 15.40 18.35
CA MET A 1 -7.10 14.55 17.49
C MET A 1 -7.63 14.67 16.06
N LYS A 2 -6.88 15.30 15.14
CA LYS A 2 -7.24 15.35 13.72
C LYS A 2 -6.53 14.18 13.04
N PHE A 3 -7.27 13.18 12.60
CA PHE A 3 -6.73 12.11 11.77
C PHE A 3 -6.64 12.61 10.33
N GLN A 4 -5.50 12.43 9.68
CA GLN A 4 -5.34 12.73 8.26
C GLN A 4 -5.18 11.42 7.50
N THR A 5 -6.09 11.17 6.57
CA THR A 5 -6.03 10.00 5.68
C THR A 5 -5.57 10.45 4.30
N ILE A 6 -4.51 9.83 3.81
CA ILE A 6 -3.96 10.00 2.48
C ILE A 6 -4.45 8.85 1.60
N LEU A 7 -4.81 9.16 0.35
CA LEU A 7 -5.12 8.18 -0.69
C LEU A 7 -4.07 8.29 -1.80
N LEU A 8 -3.31 7.22 -2.01
CA LEU A 8 -2.47 7.03 -3.19
C LEU A 8 -3.24 6.17 -4.18
N LYS A 9 -3.72 6.80 -5.26
CA LYS A 9 -4.54 6.10 -6.27
C LYS A 9 -3.68 5.24 -7.18
N ASN A 10 -4.11 4.00 -7.42
CA ASN A 10 -3.48 3.06 -8.37
C ASN A 10 -1.97 2.89 -8.18
N PHE A 11 -1.54 2.86 -6.91
CA PHE A 11 -0.12 2.88 -6.55
C PHE A 11 0.49 1.48 -6.46
N TYR A 12 -0.24 0.52 -5.88
CA TYR A 12 0.16 -0.88 -5.93
C TYR A 12 -0.17 -1.49 -7.29
N ARG A 13 0.78 -2.21 -7.89
CA ARG A 13 0.55 -2.95 -9.13
C ARG A 13 1.09 -4.36 -8.96
N SER A 14 0.18 -5.31 -8.74
CA SER A 14 0.56 -6.72 -8.67
C SER A 14 1.11 -7.19 -10.02
N ARG A 15 2.28 -7.83 -9.99
CA ARG A 15 2.94 -8.41 -11.16
C ARG A 15 2.29 -9.71 -11.62
N GLY A 16 1.48 -10.34 -10.80
CA GLY A 16 0.74 -11.56 -11.17
C GLY A 16 -0.18 -11.38 -12.38
N ILE A 17 -0.56 -10.14 -12.72
CA ILE A 17 -1.30 -9.82 -13.95
C ILE A 17 -0.43 -10.06 -15.21
N PHE A 18 0.88 -9.85 -15.12
CA PHE A 18 1.82 -9.95 -16.25
C PHE A 18 2.65 -11.26 -16.23
N HIS A 19 2.67 -11.96 -15.10
CA HIS A 19 3.43 -13.19 -14.89
C HIS A 19 2.53 -14.29 -14.31
N PRO A 20 1.78 -15.02 -15.15
CA PRO A 20 0.81 -16.02 -14.70
C PRO A 20 1.46 -17.26 -14.05
N ASP A 21 2.77 -17.48 -14.26
CA ASP A 21 3.53 -18.60 -13.69
C ASP A 21 4.06 -18.31 -12.27
N GLN A 22 3.80 -17.11 -11.74
CA GLN A 22 4.28 -16.71 -10.41
C GLN A 22 3.60 -17.53 -9.32
N SER A 23 4.41 -18.10 -8.42
CA SER A 23 3.89 -18.81 -7.24
C SER A 23 3.23 -17.86 -6.25
N LYS A 24 2.35 -18.40 -5.39
CA LYS A 24 1.68 -17.59 -4.35
C LYS A 24 2.69 -17.00 -3.37
N GLU A 25 3.75 -17.75 -3.08
CA GLU A 25 4.83 -17.35 -2.20
C GLU A 25 5.62 -16.18 -2.78
N GLU A 26 5.93 -16.21 -4.08
CA GLU A 26 6.60 -15.10 -4.77
C GLU A 26 5.70 -13.85 -4.80
N SER A 27 4.40 -14.00 -5.12
CA SER A 27 3.47 -12.87 -5.11
C SER A 27 3.33 -12.25 -3.71
N GLN A 28 3.29 -13.08 -2.66
CA GLN A 28 3.25 -12.59 -1.28
C GLN A 28 4.53 -11.85 -0.91
N SER A 29 5.71 -12.38 -1.28
CA SER A 29 6.99 -11.73 -1.03
C SER A 29 7.10 -10.36 -1.71
N GLU A 30 6.64 -10.23 -2.96
CA GLU A 30 6.61 -8.94 -3.67
C GLU A 30 5.63 -7.95 -3.02
N PHE A 31 4.48 -8.43 -2.55
CA PHE A 31 3.53 -7.60 -1.80
C PHE A 31 4.13 -7.11 -0.47
N ASP A 32 4.78 -7.99 0.29
CA ASP A 32 5.40 -7.66 1.57
C ASP A 32 6.53 -6.63 1.39
N GLU A 33 7.33 -6.76 0.34
CA GLU A 33 8.37 -5.79 -0.01
C GLU A 33 7.76 -4.42 -0.32
N PHE A 34 6.73 -4.36 -1.17
CA PHE A 34 6.00 -3.14 -1.47
C PHE A 34 5.41 -2.50 -0.21
N PHE A 35 4.69 -3.29 0.60
CA PHE A 35 4.04 -2.79 1.81
C PHE A 35 5.08 -2.22 2.78
N ARG A 36 6.21 -2.91 2.96
CA ARG A 36 7.30 -2.46 3.84
C ARG A 36 7.92 -1.14 3.35
N GLU A 37 8.19 -1.02 2.05
CA GLU A 37 8.80 0.18 1.48
C GLU A 37 7.90 1.41 1.68
N VAL A 38 6.61 1.29 1.38
CA VAL A 38 5.64 2.38 1.55
C VAL A 38 5.47 2.74 3.02
N TYR A 39 5.40 1.75 3.90
CA TYR A 39 5.29 1.98 5.34
C TYR A 39 6.48 2.78 5.85
N LEU A 40 7.71 2.33 5.57
CA LEU A 40 8.93 2.98 6.09
C LEU A 40 9.08 4.40 5.56
N GLU A 41 8.87 4.63 4.26
CA GLU A 41 8.95 5.96 3.68
C GLU A 41 7.97 6.94 4.34
N ILE A 42 6.74 6.50 4.62
CA ILE A 42 5.71 7.34 5.21
C ILE A 42 5.96 7.58 6.70
N ASP A 43 6.31 6.54 7.45
CA ASP A 43 6.59 6.61 8.89
C ASP A 43 7.81 7.51 9.18
N GLU A 44 8.89 7.37 8.39
CA GLU A 44 10.14 8.13 8.59
C GLU A 44 10.04 9.59 8.15
N LYS A 45 9.30 9.89 7.08
CA LYS A 45 9.31 11.25 6.48
C LYS A 45 8.05 12.08 6.72
N TYR A 46 6.90 11.45 6.98
CA TYR A 46 5.60 12.12 7.00
C TYR A 46 4.85 11.94 8.34
N GLY A 47 5.31 11.04 9.20
CA GLY A 47 4.82 10.86 10.56
C GLY A 47 4.24 9.47 10.82
N ALA A 48 4.07 9.16 12.10
CA ALA A 48 3.74 7.80 12.53
C ALA A 48 2.41 7.31 11.94
N ILE A 49 2.46 6.13 11.32
CA ILE A 49 1.30 5.50 10.68
C ILE A 49 0.43 4.82 11.74
N GLU A 50 -0.86 5.17 11.77
CA GLU A 50 -1.85 4.47 12.60
C GLU A 50 -2.45 3.25 11.88
N ALA A 51 -2.66 3.37 10.56
CA ALA A 51 -3.17 2.29 9.73
C ALA A 51 -2.78 2.50 8.26
N MET A 52 -2.43 1.42 7.58
CA MET A 52 -2.23 1.40 6.12
C MET A 52 -2.97 0.22 5.51
N ASN A 53 -3.68 0.44 4.40
CA ASN A 53 -4.38 -0.61 3.66
C ASN A 53 -4.07 -0.50 2.16
N VAL A 54 -3.70 -1.63 1.56
CA VAL A 54 -3.48 -1.77 0.11
C VAL A 54 -4.66 -2.54 -0.47
N CYS A 55 -5.34 -1.95 -1.44
CA CYS A 55 -6.53 -2.50 -2.07
C CYS A 55 -6.17 -3.38 -3.27
N ASP A 56 -6.45 -4.68 -3.17
CA ASP A 56 -6.38 -5.64 -4.28
C ASP A 56 -7.74 -5.78 -4.98
N ASN A 57 -8.26 -4.66 -5.48
CA ASN A 57 -9.54 -4.65 -6.17
C ASN A 57 -9.34 -4.93 -7.67
N SER A 58 -10.08 -5.89 -8.21
CA SER A 58 -10.09 -6.26 -9.64
C SER A 58 -10.86 -5.28 -10.53
N GLY A 59 -11.51 -4.27 -9.95
CA GLY A 59 -12.18 -3.20 -10.69
C GLY A 59 -11.23 -2.05 -11.00
N GLU A 60 -11.20 -1.59 -12.27
CA GLU A 60 -10.27 -0.58 -12.79
C GLU A 60 -10.20 0.72 -11.96
N HIS A 61 -11.24 1.07 -11.21
CA HIS A 61 -11.32 2.31 -10.43
C HIS A 61 -10.71 2.22 -9.02
N MET A 62 -10.46 1.02 -8.50
CA MET A 62 -9.96 0.79 -7.13
C MET A 62 -8.65 -0.03 -7.10
N LEU A 63 -8.16 -0.44 -8.26
CA LEU A 63 -7.04 -1.34 -8.41
C LEU A 63 -5.76 -0.71 -7.87
N GLY A 64 -5.25 -1.25 -6.76
CA GLY A 64 -3.99 -0.82 -6.18
C GLY A 64 -4.03 0.48 -5.39
N ASN A 65 -5.21 0.93 -4.95
CA ASN A 65 -5.29 2.09 -4.07
C ASN A 65 -4.61 1.78 -2.72
N VAL A 66 -3.86 2.75 -2.21
CA VAL A 66 -3.27 2.67 -0.87
C VAL A 66 -3.84 3.78 -0.01
N TYR A 67 -4.43 3.40 1.12
CA TYR A 67 -4.99 4.30 2.11
C TYR A 67 -4.07 4.32 3.33
N ILE A 68 -3.66 5.50 3.77
CA ILE A 68 -2.74 5.66 4.89
C ILE A 68 -3.30 6.67 5.87
N LYS A 69 -3.48 6.26 7.12
CA LYS A 69 -3.89 7.11 8.22
C LYS A 69 -2.65 7.47 9.02
N VAL A 70 -2.28 8.75 9.00
CA VAL A 70 -1.14 9.27 9.76
C VAL A 70 -1.60 9.99 11.01
N SER A 71 -0.86 9.81 12.09
CA SER A 71 -1.04 10.58 13.32
C SER A 71 -0.41 11.96 13.14
N CYS A 72 -1.20 13.01 13.33
CA CYS A 72 -0.71 14.37 13.29
C CYS A 72 -0.06 14.69 14.65
N ALA A 73 1.27 14.69 14.73
CA ALA A 73 1.99 15.24 15.86
C ALA A 73 2.15 16.75 15.65
N PHE A 74 1.17 17.54 16.09
CA PHE A 74 1.32 18.98 16.31
C PHE A 74 1.02 19.28 17.78
#